data_AF-A0A9Q3M5Q2-F1
#
_entry.id   AF-A0A9Q3M5Q2-F1
#
_cell.length_a   1.000
_cell.length_b   1.000
_cell.length_c   1.000
_cell.angle_alpha   90.00
_cell.angle_beta   90.00
_cell.angle_gamma   90.00
#
_symmetry.space_group_name_H-M   'P 1'
#
loop_
_entity.id
_entity.type
_entity.pdbx_description
1 polymer ?
#
loop_
_entity_poly.entity_id
_entity_poly.type
_entity_poly.pdbx_seq_one_letter_code
_entity_poly.pdbx_strand_id
1 'polypeptide(L)'
;MNWLRSCFCQAVLVCVALTACVSLSARKPEAPLYDVRSAVVLSGPNIPGVLLAGISDRVNAAINATVRDTVLPRVVLTIRVVSVEKGLGFQKDRNVAKISVDAASVEDGSVIAVSAFDVTSNAADPKLADDIIAEDVAARIRSVFSLSGRSR
;
A
#
# COMPACT_ATOMS: atom_id res chain seq x y z
N MET A 1 37.58 18.92 -41.07
CA MET A 1 37.36 19.45 -39.69
C MET A 1 35.88 19.60 -39.30
N ASN A 2 34.91 19.27 -40.16
CA ASN A 2 33.48 19.53 -39.87
C ASN A 2 32.72 18.30 -39.33
N TRP A 3 33.27 17.10 -39.55
CA TRP A 3 32.66 15.82 -39.11
C TRP A 3 32.76 15.61 -37.59
N LEU A 4 33.92 15.91 -36.99
CA LEU A 4 34.14 15.88 -35.54
C LEU A 4 33.21 16.85 -34.78
N ARG A 5 32.91 18.03 -35.36
CA ARG A 5 32.00 19.01 -34.77
C ARG A 5 30.55 18.53 -34.80
N SER A 6 30.16 17.79 -35.84
CA SER A 6 28.80 17.25 -36.00
C SER A 6 28.51 16.11 -35.00
N CYS A 7 29.45 15.18 -34.82
CA CYS A 7 29.31 14.11 -33.83
C CYS A 7 29.26 14.65 -32.39
N PHE A 8 30.05 15.69 -32.10
CA PHE A 8 30.05 16.33 -30.79
C PHE A 8 28.70 17.01 -30.47
N CYS A 9 28.11 17.71 -31.45
CA CYS A 9 26.79 18.33 -31.29
C CYS A 9 25.67 17.29 -31.09
N GLN A 10 25.75 16.14 -31.77
CA GLN A 10 24.78 15.05 -31.59
C GLN A 10 24.87 14.41 -30.21
N ALA A 11 26.08 14.19 -29.69
CA ALA A 11 26.28 13.65 -28.35
C ALA A 11 25.73 14.60 -27.26
N VAL A 12 25.96 15.91 -27.41
CA VAL A 12 25.45 16.92 -26.46
C VAL A 12 23.92 16.97 -26.46
N LEU A 13 23.28 16.90 -27.64
CA LEU A 13 21.81 16.88 -27.74
C LEU A 13 21.19 15.65 -27.07
N VAL A 14 21.80 14.47 -27.20
CA VAL A 14 21.34 13.24 -26.54
C VAL A 14 21.49 13.35 -25.02
N CYS A 15 22.61 13.89 -24.52
CA CYS A 15 22.82 14.09 -23.09
C CYS A 15 21.82 15.09 -22.48
N VAL A 16 21.48 16.17 -23.20
CA VAL A 16 20.47 17.14 -22.73
C VAL A 16 19.05 16.55 -22.75
N ALA A 17 18.73 15.67 -23.72
CA ALA A 17 17.46 14.97 -23.73
C ALA A 17 17.33 13.97 -22.57
N LEU A 18 18.43 13.33 -22.14
CA LEU A 18 18.43 12.37 -21.02
C LEU A 18 18.32 13.04 -19.65
N THR A 19 18.83 14.25 -19.46
CA THR A 19 18.76 14.95 -18.16
C THR A 19 17.37 15.53 -17.85
N ALA A 20 16.51 15.70 -18.87
CA ALA A 20 15.15 16.20 -18.69
C ALA A 20 14.24 15.26 -17.85
N CYS A 21 14.59 13.97 -17.74
CA CYS A 21 13.84 13.01 -16.93
C CYS A 21 14.19 13.05 -15.43
N VAL A 22 15.33 13.66 -15.04
CA VAL A 22 15.79 13.69 -13.64
C VAL A 22 15.05 14.77 -12.83
N SER A 23 14.66 15.88 -13.46
CA SER A 23 13.94 16.98 -12.81
C SER A 23 12.46 16.71 -12.58
N LEU A 24 11.90 15.63 -13.14
CA LEU A 24 10.51 15.22 -12.94
C LEU A 24 10.33 14.21 -11.80
N SER A 25 11.30 14.08 -10.89
CA SER A 25 11.04 13.47 -9.59
C SER A 25 10.36 14.50 -8.69
N ALA A 26 9.05 14.67 -8.87
CA ALA A 26 8.24 15.36 -7.88
C ALA A 26 8.45 14.66 -6.53
N ARG A 27 9.02 15.37 -5.56
CA ARG A 27 9.23 14.87 -4.20
C ARG A 27 7.83 14.60 -3.62
N LYS A 28 7.38 13.35 -3.68
CA LYS A 28 6.14 12.92 -3.04
C LYS A 28 6.25 13.36 -1.57
N PRO A 29 5.26 14.12 -1.02
CA PRO A 29 5.26 14.45 0.38
C PRO A 29 5.48 13.17 1.18
N GLU A 30 6.45 13.18 2.08
CA GLU A 30 6.74 12.05 2.93
C GLU A 30 5.48 11.75 3.72
N ALA A 31 4.88 10.58 3.50
CA ALA A 31 3.66 10.21 4.19
C ALA A 31 3.97 10.22 5.70
N PRO A 32 3.10 10.83 6.53
CA PRO A 32 3.35 10.88 7.96
C PRO A 32 3.54 9.46 8.50
N LEU A 33 4.67 9.24 9.16
CA LEU A 33 5.02 7.94 9.74
C LEU A 33 4.40 7.83 11.12
N TYR A 34 3.72 6.70 11.34
CA TYR A 34 3.09 6.38 12.61
C TYR A 34 3.73 5.16 13.26
N ASP A 35 3.69 5.15 14.58
CA ASP A 35 3.94 3.97 15.39
C ASP A 35 2.62 3.24 15.64
N VAL A 36 2.30 2.31 14.75
CA VAL A 36 1.06 1.54 14.79
C VAL A 36 1.16 0.48 15.88
N ARG A 37 0.22 0.49 16.82
CA ARG A 37 0.21 -0.42 17.98
C ARG A 37 -0.69 -1.64 17.82
N SER A 38 -1.76 -1.49 17.07
CA SER A 38 -2.66 -2.58 16.72
C SER A 38 -3.54 -2.18 15.54
N ALA A 39 -4.18 -3.18 14.95
CA ALA A 39 -5.21 -2.98 13.94
C ALA A 39 -6.43 -3.85 14.22
N VAL A 40 -7.61 -3.29 14.02
CA VAL A 40 -8.88 -4.02 13.99
C VAL A 40 -9.45 -3.98 12.58
N VAL A 41 -9.96 -5.12 12.10
CA VAL A 41 -10.59 -5.24 10.79
C VAL A 41 -12.08 -5.48 10.97
N LEU A 42 -12.90 -4.69 10.29
CA LEU A 42 -14.36 -4.78 10.33
C LEU A 42 -14.97 -4.55 8.94
N SER A 43 -16.23 -4.93 8.79
CA SER A 43 -16.99 -4.79 7.54
C SER A 43 -18.50 -4.80 7.81
N GLY A 44 -19.29 -4.61 6.74
CA GLY A 44 -20.73 -4.92 6.75
C GLY A 44 -21.01 -6.43 6.66
N PRO A 45 -22.28 -6.85 6.76
CA PRO A 45 -22.68 -8.25 6.94
C PRO A 45 -22.36 -9.18 5.75
N ASN A 46 -22.00 -8.63 4.59
CA ASN A 46 -21.83 -9.38 3.34
C ASN A 46 -20.38 -9.81 3.05
N ILE A 47 -19.45 -9.54 3.96
CA ILE A 47 -18.03 -9.92 3.79
C ILE A 47 -17.74 -11.17 4.62
N PRO A 48 -17.16 -12.24 4.04
CA PRO A 48 -16.84 -13.45 4.78
C PRO A 48 -15.91 -13.19 5.96
N GLY A 49 -16.23 -13.73 7.14
CA GLY A 49 -15.41 -13.57 8.34
C GLY A 49 -13.98 -14.10 8.19
N VAL A 50 -13.79 -15.14 7.38
CA VAL A 50 -12.46 -15.70 7.06
C VAL A 50 -11.56 -14.70 6.34
N LEU A 51 -12.12 -13.86 5.46
CA LEU A 51 -11.37 -12.80 4.79
C LEU A 51 -10.93 -11.71 5.79
N LEU A 52 -11.84 -11.31 6.69
CA LEU A 52 -11.53 -10.31 7.71
C LEU A 52 -10.44 -10.80 8.67
N ALA A 53 -10.55 -12.05 9.13
CA ALA A 53 -9.53 -12.71 9.95
C ALA A 53 -8.19 -12.77 9.21
N GLY A 54 -8.20 -13.20 7.94
CA GLY A 54 -6.99 -13.27 7.12
C GLY A 54 -6.27 -11.93 6.95
N ILE A 55 -7.02 -10.83 6.78
CA ILE A 55 -6.43 -9.47 6.74
C ILE A 55 -5.87 -9.11 8.13
N SER A 56 -6.67 -9.32 9.18
CA SER A 56 -6.31 -8.98 10.55
C SER A 56 -5.02 -9.67 10.99
N ASP A 57 -4.90 -10.97 10.76
CA ASP A 57 -3.74 -11.77 11.15
C ASP A 57 -2.46 -11.28 10.47
N ARG A 58 -2.52 -11.05 9.16
CA ARG A 58 -1.37 -10.59 8.36
C ARG A 58 -0.94 -9.17 8.73
N VAL A 59 -1.90 -8.26 8.93
CA VAL A 59 -1.60 -6.88 9.32
C VAL A 59 -1.02 -6.83 10.74
N ASN A 60 -1.63 -7.52 11.70
CA ASN A 60 -1.13 -7.54 13.08
C ASN A 60 0.22 -8.26 13.18
N ALA A 61 0.47 -9.30 12.38
CA ALA A 61 1.81 -9.89 12.27
C ALA A 61 2.85 -8.89 11.77
N ALA A 62 2.51 -8.08 10.76
CA ALA A 62 3.40 -7.04 10.25
C ALA A 62 3.64 -5.91 11.26
N ILE A 63 2.61 -5.50 12.01
CA ILE A 63 2.73 -4.54 13.11
C ILE A 63 3.71 -5.07 14.16
N ASN A 64 3.52 -6.31 14.62
CA ASN A 64 4.38 -6.94 15.63
C ASN A 64 5.83 -7.11 15.16
N ALA A 65 6.06 -7.28 13.86
CA ALA A 65 7.40 -7.36 13.29
C ALA A 65 8.07 -5.98 13.10
N THR A 66 7.30 -4.89 13.12
CA THR A 66 7.79 -3.54 12.86
C THR A 66 8.42 -2.94 14.11
N VAL A 67 9.68 -2.55 14.00
CA VAL A 67 10.41 -1.83 15.05
C VAL A 67 10.65 -0.40 14.59
N ARG A 68 10.36 0.57 15.46
CA ARG A 68 10.65 1.99 15.24
C ARG A 68 11.83 2.39 16.11
N ASP A 69 12.85 2.95 15.48
CA ASP A 69 14.05 3.44 16.18
C ASP A 69 13.88 4.91 16.66
N THR A 70 12.81 5.58 16.22
CA THR A 70 12.47 6.95 16.61
C THR A 70 11.08 7.01 17.23
N VAL A 71 10.86 8.01 18.09
CA VAL A 71 9.53 8.26 18.68
C VAL A 71 8.64 8.87 17.60
N LEU A 72 7.56 8.17 17.26
CA LEU A 72 6.55 8.60 16.31
C LEU A 72 5.18 8.69 17.01
N PRO A 73 4.22 9.47 16.47
CA PRO A 73 2.86 9.47 16.99
C PRO A 73 2.27 8.05 16.99
N ARG A 74 1.75 7.64 18.15
CA ARG A 74 1.22 6.29 18.37
C ARG A 74 -0.22 6.21 17.92
N VAL A 75 -0.55 5.22 17.09
CA VAL A 75 -1.90 5.06 16.54
C VAL A 75 -2.40 3.63 16.61
N VAL A 76 -3.73 3.48 16.59
CA VAL A 76 -4.43 2.22 16.33
C VAL A 76 -5.18 2.36 15.01
N LEU A 77 -5.11 1.33 14.16
CA LEU A 77 -5.79 1.33 12.88
C LEU A 77 -7.16 0.68 12.98
N THR A 78 -8.18 1.37 12.47
CA THR A 78 -9.50 0.81 12.21
C THR A 78 -9.63 0.59 10.71
N ILE A 79 -9.52 -0.66 10.27
CA ILE A 79 -9.58 -1.05 8.85
C ILE A 79 -10.99 -1.51 8.53
N ARG A 80 -11.65 -0.80 7.63
CA ARG A 80 -12.97 -1.13 7.11
C ARG A 80 -12.85 -1.72 5.71
N VAL A 81 -13.30 -2.96 5.55
CA VAL A 81 -13.57 -3.55 4.23
C VAL A 81 -14.95 -3.07 3.78
N VAL A 82 -14.96 -2.10 2.87
CA VAL A 82 -16.18 -1.41 2.40
C VAL A 82 -16.95 -2.32 1.43
N SER A 83 -16.25 -2.91 0.47
CA SER A 83 -16.83 -3.87 -0.47
C SER A 83 -15.76 -4.81 -1.01
N VAL A 84 -16.20 -5.98 -1.48
CA VAL A 84 -15.35 -6.95 -2.18
C VAL A 84 -16.14 -7.45 -3.39
N GLU A 85 -15.59 -7.23 -4.57
CA GLU A 85 -16.13 -7.70 -5.84
C GLU A 85 -15.19 -8.76 -6.41
N LYS A 86 -15.68 -9.98 -6.62
CA LYS A 86 -14.89 -11.11 -7.08
C LYS A 86 -15.29 -11.54 -8.49
N GLY A 87 -14.36 -12.19 -9.20
CA GLY A 87 -14.65 -12.78 -10.51
C GLY A 87 -15.03 -11.74 -11.58
N LEU A 88 -14.34 -10.61 -11.57
CA LEU A 88 -14.47 -9.55 -12.56
C LEU A 88 -13.72 -9.90 -13.84
N GLY A 89 -14.02 -9.18 -14.92
CA GLY A 89 -13.39 -9.38 -16.22
C GLY A 89 -13.88 -10.64 -16.95
N PHE A 90 -13.27 -10.90 -18.11
CA PHE A 90 -13.64 -12.02 -18.98
C PHE A 90 -13.20 -13.37 -18.38
N GLN A 91 -12.00 -13.42 -17.81
CA GLN A 91 -11.41 -14.64 -17.23
C GLN A 91 -11.93 -14.97 -15.82
N LYS A 92 -12.72 -14.08 -15.21
CA LYS A 92 -13.30 -14.27 -13.87
C LYS A 92 -12.26 -14.49 -12.77
N ASP A 93 -11.07 -13.94 -12.94
CA ASP A 93 -9.93 -14.05 -12.02
C ASP A 93 -9.66 -12.77 -11.23
N ARG A 94 -10.13 -11.61 -11.73
CA ARG A 94 -9.87 -10.32 -11.10
C ARG A 94 -10.82 -10.05 -9.94
N ASN A 95 -10.29 -9.62 -8.81
CA ASN A 95 -11.06 -9.19 -7.65
C ASN A 95 -10.66 -7.77 -7.24
N VAL A 96 -11.61 -7.01 -6.71
CA VAL A 96 -11.40 -5.64 -6.21
C VAL A 96 -11.96 -5.53 -4.81
N ALA A 97 -11.14 -5.08 -3.86
CA ALA A 97 -11.55 -4.76 -2.51
C ALA A 97 -11.41 -3.26 -2.25
N LYS A 98 -12.47 -2.62 -1.74
CA LYS A 98 -12.45 -1.22 -1.34
C LYS A 98 -12.19 -1.12 0.15
N ILE A 99 -11.14 -0.40 0.52
CA ILE A 99 -10.65 -0.33 1.90
C ILE A 99 -10.65 1.13 2.36
N SER A 100 -11.08 1.33 3.61
CA SER A 100 -10.91 2.59 4.34
C SER A 100 -10.18 2.29 5.65
N VAL A 101 -9.26 3.16 6.04
CA VAL A 101 -8.46 3.02 7.25
C VAL A 101 -8.46 4.33 8.01
N ASP A 102 -8.89 4.27 9.26
CA ASP A 102 -8.79 5.37 10.21
C ASP A 102 -7.63 5.11 11.17
N ALA A 103 -6.74 6.08 11.34
CA ALA A 103 -5.68 6.05 12.34
C ALA A 103 -6.08 6.95 13.52
N ALA A 104 -6.36 6.30 14.65
CA ALA A 104 -6.73 6.99 15.88
C ALA A 104 -5.52 7.11 16.82
N SER A 105 -5.32 8.29 17.40
CA SER A 105 -4.30 8.54 18.42
C SER A 105 -4.53 7.66 19.64
N VAL A 106 -3.46 7.03 20.14
CA VAL A 106 -3.50 6.25 21.40
C VAL A 106 -3.71 7.17 22.61
N GLU A 107 -3.39 8.45 22.50
CA GLU A 107 -3.38 9.37 23.63
C GLU A 107 -4.76 9.89 23.99
N ASP A 108 -5.59 10.18 22.98
CA ASP A 108 -6.92 10.79 23.16
C ASP A 108 -8.03 10.12 22.34
N GLY A 109 -7.71 9.13 21.50
CA GLY A 109 -8.67 8.44 20.65
C GLY A 109 -9.13 9.23 19.42
N SER A 110 -8.60 10.44 19.18
CA SER A 110 -8.97 11.25 18.03
C SER A 110 -8.46 10.62 16.72
N VAL A 111 -9.26 10.68 15.65
CA VAL A 111 -8.81 10.24 14.33
C VAL A 111 -7.93 11.33 13.73
N ILE A 112 -6.64 11.02 13.57
CA ILE A 112 -5.63 11.97 13.10
C ILE A 112 -5.23 11.77 11.63
N ALA A 113 -5.62 10.62 11.04
CA ALA A 113 -5.49 10.39 9.61
C ALA A 113 -6.55 9.41 9.10
N VAL A 114 -6.96 9.61 7.85
CA VAL A 114 -7.89 8.74 7.12
C VAL A 114 -7.26 8.41 5.78
N SER A 115 -7.34 7.14 5.39
CA SER A 115 -6.89 6.66 4.08
C SER A 115 -7.99 5.82 3.43
N ALA A 116 -8.16 5.94 2.12
CA ALA A 116 -9.03 5.09 1.35
C ALA A 116 -8.34 4.67 0.06
N PHE A 117 -8.45 3.40 -0.30
CA PHE A 117 -7.82 2.85 -1.49
C PHE A 117 -8.52 1.57 -1.94
N ASP A 118 -8.39 1.31 -3.24
CA ASP A 118 -8.84 0.07 -3.86
C ASP A 118 -7.64 -0.88 -4.00
N VAL A 119 -7.89 -2.16 -3.76
CA VAL A 119 -6.91 -3.23 -3.91
C VAL A 119 -7.41 -4.19 -4.98
N THR A 120 -6.64 -4.31 -6.05
CA THR A 120 -6.92 -5.26 -7.13
C THR A 120 -6.03 -6.47 -6.94
N SER A 121 -6.64 -7.65 -6.93
CA SER A 121 -5.94 -8.94 -6.88
C SER A 121 -6.40 -9.83 -8.03
N ASN A 122 -5.58 -10.82 -8.40
CA ASN A 122 -5.95 -11.82 -9.40
C ASN A 122 -5.82 -13.21 -8.79
N ALA A 123 -6.88 -14.01 -8.89
CA ALA A 123 -6.96 -15.37 -8.39
C ALA A 123 -7.47 -16.29 -9.49
N ALA A 124 -6.60 -17.16 -10.01
CA ALA A 124 -6.97 -18.12 -11.04
C ALA A 124 -7.97 -19.18 -10.51
N ASP A 125 -7.80 -19.59 -9.25
CA ASP A 125 -8.77 -20.43 -8.53
C ASP A 125 -9.65 -19.54 -7.63
N PRO A 126 -10.97 -19.45 -7.85
CA PRO A 126 -11.89 -18.70 -7.00
C PRO A 126 -11.85 -19.10 -5.52
N LYS A 127 -11.45 -20.35 -5.20
CA LYS A 127 -11.31 -20.82 -3.82
C LYS A 127 -10.18 -20.13 -3.05
N LEU A 128 -9.16 -19.65 -3.77
CA LEU A 128 -8.02 -18.93 -3.19
C LEU A 128 -8.25 -17.41 -3.17
N ALA A 129 -9.36 -16.92 -3.75
CA ALA A 129 -9.59 -15.50 -3.90
C ALA A 129 -9.57 -14.76 -2.55
N ASP A 130 -10.17 -15.32 -1.50
CA ASP A 130 -10.16 -14.68 -0.18
C ASP A 130 -8.75 -14.56 0.42
N ASP A 131 -7.93 -15.61 0.32
CA ASP A 131 -6.57 -15.58 0.84
C ASP A 131 -5.67 -14.62 0.06
N ILE A 132 -5.83 -14.56 -1.26
CA ILE A 132 -5.06 -13.64 -2.12
C ILE A 132 -5.50 -12.19 -1.86
N ILE A 133 -6.81 -11.92 -1.76
CA ILE A 133 -7.31 -10.58 -1.40
C ILE A 133 -6.78 -10.19 -0.02
N ALA A 134 -6.79 -11.12 0.96
CA ALA A 134 -6.27 -10.84 2.29
C ALA A 134 -4.79 -10.44 2.28
N GLU A 135 -3.97 -11.16 1.52
CA GLU A 135 -2.54 -10.86 1.36
C GLU A 135 -2.31 -9.51 0.67
N ASP A 136 -3.00 -9.24 -0.45
CA ASP A 136 -2.83 -8.01 -1.22
C ASP A 136 -3.30 -6.78 -0.43
N VAL A 137 -4.40 -6.90 0.32
CA VAL A 137 -4.87 -5.84 1.23
C VAL A 137 -3.85 -5.60 2.33
N ALA A 138 -3.36 -6.66 2.98
CA ALA A 138 -2.34 -6.54 4.02
C ALA A 138 -1.01 -5.96 3.46
N ALA A 139 -0.61 -6.34 2.24
CA ALA A 139 0.55 -5.78 1.54
C ALA A 139 0.38 -4.28 1.28
N ARG A 140 -0.81 -3.87 0.82
CA ARG A 140 -1.11 -2.45 0.60
C ARG A 140 -1.07 -1.66 1.90
N ILE A 141 -1.65 -2.18 2.98
CA ILE A 141 -1.60 -1.54 4.31
C ILE A 141 -0.16 -1.44 4.82
N ARG A 142 0.63 -2.52 4.71
CA ARG A 142 2.06 -2.49 5.04
C ARG A 142 2.79 -1.38 4.30
N SER A 143 2.53 -1.23 3.00
CA SER A 143 3.13 -0.16 2.21
C SER A 143 2.68 1.24 2.66
N VAL A 144 1.39 1.45 2.90
CA VAL A 144 0.82 2.75 3.29
C VAL A 144 1.34 3.22 4.65
N PHE A 145 1.46 2.31 5.62
CA PHE A 145 1.88 2.63 7.00
C PHE A 145 3.35 2.30 7.27
N SER A 146 4.12 1.99 6.22
CA SER A 146 5.54 1.61 6.31
C SER A 146 5.79 0.55 7.40
N LEU A 147 4.95 -0.49 7.40
CA LEU A 147 5.09 -1.65 8.29
C LEU A 147 6.01 -2.65 7.62
N SER A 148 7.16 -2.90 8.24
CA SER A 148 8.16 -3.82 7.72
C SER A 148 8.83 -4.55 8.88
N GLY A 149 9.05 -5.84 8.69
CA GLY A 149 9.99 -6.56 9.54
C GLY A 149 11.39 -5.97 9.34
N ARG A 150 12.20 -5.96 10.40
CA ARG A 150 13.63 -5.71 10.27
C ARG A 150 14.21 -6.76 9.31
N SER A 151 14.53 -6.37 8.07
CA SER A 151 15.41 -7.17 7.22
C SER A 151 16.73 -7.29 7.97
N ARG A 152 16.98 -8.48 8.52
CA ARG A 152 18.33 -8.83 8.97
C ARG A 152 19.21 -9.07 7.76
#